data_AF-A0A258UYR8-F1
#
_entry.id   AF-A0A258UYR8-F1
#
_cell.length_a   1.000
_cell.length_b   1.000
_cell.length_c   1.000
_cell.angle_alpha   90.00
_cell.angle_beta   90.00
_cell.angle_gamma   90.00
#
_symmetry.space_group_name_H-M   'P 1'
#
loop_
_entity.id
_entity.type
_entity.pdbx_description
1 polymer ?
#
loop_
_entity_poly.entity_id
_entity_poly.type
_entity_poly.pdbx_seq_one_letter_code
_entity_poly.pdbx_strand_id
1 'polypeptide(L)'
;MRGAIAGAAQATGADFAYLMAQAKLESSLDPSAKARTSSASGLYQFTTQTWLRTLDKHGAQHGLGWAADLIEGGTVRDPAARAQLLALRFDPQIASVMAGELAGDNAEYLTGVLGRAPDYAELYAAHFFGAEGAGRFLSALASDPSQSAAGILPAAAAANRSTFYDANGARSVGEVMGLIRARMARASDGAGGEEALQWAASMGVTPALATAQPQFTGGPIAREFQGAAMASGNPLPSGLMPSGLMPSGGNSMADTLRQTFALSEGGSAPAHVKQAYGRLSALGL
;
A
#
# COMPACT_ATOMS: atom_id res chain seq x y z
N MET A 1 -13.17 6.02 5.46
CA MET A 1 -11.80 6.53 5.25
C MET A 1 -10.85 6.12 6.37
N ARG A 2 -11.08 6.53 7.64
CA ARG A 2 -10.21 6.15 8.78
C ARG A 2 -9.88 4.65 8.87
N GLY A 3 -10.88 3.77 8.71
CA GLY A 3 -10.64 2.32 8.74
C GLY A 3 -9.71 1.80 7.64
N ALA A 4 -9.74 2.40 6.44
CA ALA A 4 -8.82 2.05 5.36
C ALA A 4 -7.38 2.44 5.68
N ILE A 5 -7.22 3.63 6.27
CA ILE A 5 -5.92 4.16 6.69
C ILE A 5 -5.35 3.35 7.86
N ALA A 6 -6.20 2.97 8.83
CA ALA A 6 -5.79 2.11 9.94
C ALA A 6 -5.39 0.70 9.47
N GLY A 7 -6.16 0.10 8.55
CA GLY A 7 -5.82 -1.19 7.96
C GLY A 7 -4.51 -1.14 7.19
N ALA A 8 -4.26 -0.08 6.43
CA ALA A 8 -3.00 0.13 5.72
C ALA A 8 -1.80 0.32 6.66
N ALA A 9 -1.95 1.11 7.72
CA ALA A 9 -0.91 1.28 8.74
C ALA A 9 -0.52 -0.08 9.35
N GLN A 10 -1.51 -0.92 9.67
CA GLN A 10 -1.28 -2.27 10.16
C GLN A 10 -0.60 -3.18 9.12
N ALA A 11 -1.03 -3.13 7.86
CA ALA A 11 -0.54 -4.02 6.81
C ALA A 11 0.89 -3.71 6.36
N THR A 12 1.29 -2.43 6.42
CA THR A 12 2.57 -1.93 5.87
C THR A 12 3.59 -1.56 6.95
N GLY A 13 3.15 -1.41 8.21
CA GLY A 13 3.97 -0.90 9.30
C GLY A 13 4.17 0.63 9.26
N ALA A 14 3.58 1.34 8.28
CA ALA A 14 3.60 2.79 8.25
C ALA A 14 2.78 3.39 9.41
N ASP A 15 3.22 4.54 9.91
CA ASP A 15 2.54 5.20 11.02
C ASP A 15 1.15 5.73 10.60
N PHE A 16 0.13 5.42 11.41
CA PHE A 16 -1.25 5.82 11.13
C PHE A 16 -1.43 7.34 11.10
N ALA A 17 -0.80 8.08 12.03
CA ALA A 17 -0.94 9.53 12.10
C ALA A 17 -0.28 10.18 10.87
N TYR A 18 0.85 9.65 10.41
CA TYR A 18 1.48 10.07 9.17
C TYR A 18 0.54 9.87 7.96
N LEU A 19 -0.01 8.67 7.77
CA LEU A 19 -0.90 8.38 6.64
C LEU A 19 -2.18 9.24 6.70
N MET A 20 -2.73 9.46 7.89
CA MET A 20 -3.87 10.36 8.10
C MET A 20 -3.55 11.81 7.71
N ALA A 21 -2.40 12.32 8.16
CA ALA A 21 -1.96 13.68 7.85
C ALA A 21 -1.69 13.84 6.34
N GLN A 22 -1.04 12.86 5.72
CA GLN A 22 -0.79 12.85 4.27
C GLN A 22 -2.11 12.87 3.49
N ALA A 23 -3.07 11.99 3.80
CA ALA A 23 -4.36 11.96 3.12
C ALA A 23 -5.16 13.28 3.26
N LYS A 24 -5.05 13.95 4.42
CA LYS A 24 -5.64 15.28 4.63
C LYS A 24 -4.98 16.35 3.76
N LEU A 25 -3.65 16.37 3.69
CA LEU A 25 -2.92 17.33 2.87
C LEU A 25 -3.20 17.15 1.39
N GLU A 26 -3.21 15.91 0.92
CA GLU A 26 -3.30 15.60 -0.51
C GLU A 26 -4.72 15.76 -1.06
N SER A 27 -5.74 15.35 -0.32
CA SER A 27 -7.11 15.29 -0.85
C SER A 27 -8.19 15.80 0.10
N SER A 28 -7.83 16.30 1.29
CA SER A 28 -8.82 16.55 2.36
C SER A 28 -9.67 15.30 2.68
N LEU A 29 -9.07 14.11 2.59
CA LEU A 29 -9.72 12.80 2.76
C LEU A 29 -10.74 12.42 1.67
N ASP A 30 -10.69 13.07 0.50
CA ASP A 30 -11.54 12.75 -0.64
C ASP A 30 -10.88 11.68 -1.54
N PRO A 31 -11.39 10.44 -1.58
CA PRO A 31 -10.85 9.37 -2.42
C PRO A 31 -11.11 9.61 -3.91
N SER A 32 -11.98 10.56 -4.27
CA SER A 32 -12.31 10.91 -5.66
C SER A 32 -11.53 12.10 -6.19
N ALA A 33 -10.68 12.72 -5.36
CA ALA A 33 -9.93 13.93 -5.68
C ALA A 33 -9.08 13.78 -6.95
N LYS A 34 -9.11 14.81 -7.81
CA LYS A 34 -8.34 14.88 -9.05
C LYS A 34 -7.67 16.24 -9.17
N ALA A 35 -6.35 16.24 -9.34
CA ALA A 35 -5.62 17.46 -9.62
C ALA A 35 -5.98 17.99 -11.02
N ARG A 36 -6.09 19.32 -11.14
CA ARG A 36 -6.42 19.98 -12.42
C ARG A 36 -5.24 20.07 -13.39
N THR A 37 -4.02 20.02 -12.87
CA THR A 37 -2.79 20.33 -13.61
C THR A 37 -1.82 19.15 -13.70
N SER A 38 -2.18 17.99 -13.14
CA SER A 38 -1.33 16.81 -13.14
C SER A 38 -2.18 15.52 -13.21
N SER A 39 -1.51 14.38 -13.30
CA SER A 39 -2.17 13.07 -13.24
C SER A 39 -2.48 12.61 -11.81
N ALA A 40 -2.18 13.43 -10.80
CA ALA A 40 -2.44 13.11 -9.40
C ALA A 40 -3.93 12.84 -9.16
N SER A 41 -4.24 11.73 -8.52
CA SER A 41 -5.61 11.28 -8.30
C SER A 41 -5.74 10.44 -7.04
N GLY A 42 -6.93 10.44 -6.46
CA GLY A 42 -7.27 9.64 -5.30
C GLY A 42 -6.85 10.24 -3.97
N LEU A 43 -7.06 9.46 -2.91
CA LEU A 43 -6.89 9.86 -1.51
C LEU A 43 -5.48 10.42 -1.20
N TYR A 44 -4.45 9.92 -1.88
CA TYR A 44 -3.05 10.30 -1.70
C TYR A 44 -2.43 10.95 -2.94
N GLN A 45 -3.25 11.40 -3.89
CA GLN A 45 -2.80 12.14 -5.07
C GLN A 45 -1.64 11.48 -5.85
N PHE A 46 -1.65 10.15 -5.94
CA PHE A 46 -0.67 9.41 -6.73
C PHE A 46 -0.68 9.86 -8.19
N THR A 47 0.49 10.19 -8.73
CA THR A 47 0.66 10.35 -10.18
C THR A 47 0.57 9.00 -10.89
N THR A 48 0.31 8.98 -12.20
CA THR A 48 0.29 7.74 -12.98
C THR A 48 1.58 6.94 -12.82
N GLN A 49 2.73 7.60 -12.92
CA GLN A 49 4.03 6.92 -12.90
C GLN A 49 4.38 6.39 -11.51
N THR A 50 4.11 7.16 -10.45
CA THR A 50 4.33 6.71 -9.08
C THR A 50 3.41 5.54 -8.75
N TRP A 51 2.14 5.62 -9.15
CA TRP A 51 1.16 4.57 -8.90
C TRP A 51 1.55 3.23 -9.52
N LEU A 52 1.86 3.22 -10.82
CA LEU A 52 2.20 1.98 -11.51
C LEU A 52 3.48 1.36 -10.95
N ARG A 53 4.50 2.15 -10.64
CA ARG A 53 5.72 1.65 -9.98
C ARG A 53 5.46 1.07 -8.59
N THR A 54 4.57 1.69 -7.82
CA THR A 54 4.23 1.21 -6.47
C THR A 54 3.45 -0.11 -6.55
N LEU A 55 2.48 -0.20 -7.47
CA LEU A 55 1.74 -1.44 -7.72
C LEU A 55 2.64 -2.57 -8.23
N ASP A 56 3.54 -2.27 -9.15
CA ASP A 56 4.52 -3.23 -9.70
C ASP A 56 5.37 -3.84 -8.57
N LYS A 57 5.91 -2.98 -7.70
CA LYS A 57 6.79 -3.40 -6.61
C LYS A 57 6.06 -4.12 -5.47
N HIS A 58 4.88 -3.63 -5.07
CA HIS A 58 4.25 -4.02 -3.80
C HIS A 58 2.89 -4.68 -3.95
N GLY A 59 2.23 -4.56 -5.10
CA GLY A 59 0.86 -5.03 -5.30
C GLY A 59 0.68 -6.52 -4.97
N ALA A 60 1.64 -7.37 -5.38
CA ALA A 60 1.59 -8.80 -5.12
C ALA A 60 1.51 -9.16 -3.62
N GLN A 61 2.20 -8.41 -2.77
CA GLN A 61 2.23 -8.62 -1.30
C GLN A 61 0.86 -8.35 -0.66
N HIS A 62 0.01 -7.57 -1.34
CA HIS A 62 -1.30 -7.14 -0.87
C HIS A 62 -2.45 -7.74 -1.66
N GLY A 63 -2.24 -8.91 -2.29
CA GLY A 63 -3.28 -9.64 -3.02
C GLY A 63 -3.60 -9.06 -4.41
N LEU A 64 -2.77 -8.16 -4.93
CA LEU A 64 -2.88 -7.55 -6.25
C LEU A 64 -1.82 -8.11 -7.21
N GLY A 65 -1.46 -9.39 -7.08
CA GLY A 65 -0.48 -10.04 -7.96
C GLY A 65 -0.86 -9.94 -9.44
N TRP A 66 -2.14 -10.13 -9.74
CA TRP A 66 -2.69 -9.93 -11.09
C TRP A 66 -2.43 -8.53 -11.66
N ALA A 67 -2.38 -7.50 -10.81
CA ALA A 67 -2.14 -6.13 -11.22
C ALA A 67 -0.65 -5.91 -11.51
N ALA A 68 0.22 -6.48 -10.66
CA ALA A 68 1.66 -6.45 -10.86
C ALA A 68 2.08 -7.20 -12.14
N ASP A 69 1.47 -8.35 -12.45
CA ASP A 69 1.74 -9.13 -13.67
C ASP A 69 1.44 -8.37 -14.97
N LEU A 70 0.59 -7.35 -14.91
CA LEU A 70 0.23 -6.48 -16.05
C LEU A 70 1.17 -5.28 -16.21
N ILE A 71 2.07 -5.06 -15.25
CA ILE A 71 2.99 -3.93 -15.22
C ILE A 71 4.41 -4.45 -15.45
N GLU A 72 5.11 -3.85 -16.40
CA GLU A 72 6.49 -4.18 -16.74
C GLU A 72 7.35 -2.94 -16.54
N GLY A 73 8.13 -2.90 -15.45
CA GLY A 73 9.00 -1.76 -15.13
C GLY A 73 8.23 -0.45 -14.99
N GLY A 74 7.04 -0.50 -14.38
CA GLY A 74 6.13 0.63 -14.24
C GLY A 74 5.36 1.03 -15.51
N THR A 75 5.40 0.22 -16.58
CA THR A 75 4.68 0.47 -17.83
C THR A 75 3.61 -0.60 -18.09
N VAL A 76 2.46 -0.18 -18.63
CA VAL A 76 1.36 -1.09 -18.99
C VAL A 76 1.08 -0.95 -20.48
N ARG A 77 1.18 -2.07 -21.22
CA ARG A 77 1.07 -2.08 -22.69
C ARG A 77 -0.37 -1.95 -23.17
N ASP A 78 -1.30 -2.68 -22.55
CA ASP A 78 -2.72 -2.63 -22.90
C ASP A 78 -3.38 -1.37 -22.32
N PRO A 79 -3.95 -0.47 -23.15
CA PRO A 79 -4.65 0.72 -22.67
C PRO A 79 -5.84 0.42 -21.75
N ALA A 80 -6.55 -0.69 -21.96
CA ALA A 80 -7.70 -1.06 -21.14
C ALA A 80 -7.27 -1.51 -19.75
N ALA A 81 -6.28 -2.42 -19.67
CA ALA A 81 -5.62 -2.79 -18.41
C ALA A 81 -5.05 -1.55 -17.70
N ARG A 82 -4.39 -0.65 -18.43
CA ARG A 82 -3.82 0.58 -17.86
C ARG A 82 -4.89 1.46 -17.21
N ALA A 83 -6.06 1.60 -17.85
CA ALA A 83 -7.16 2.38 -17.29
C ALA A 83 -7.70 1.74 -16.00
N GLN A 84 -7.85 0.41 -15.96
CA GLN A 84 -8.30 -0.33 -14.79
C GLN A 84 -7.31 -0.16 -13.62
N LEU A 85 -6.02 -0.36 -13.88
CA LEU A 85 -4.97 -0.17 -12.87
C LEU A 85 -4.95 1.25 -12.32
N LEU A 86 -5.09 2.28 -13.18
CA LEU A 86 -5.12 3.67 -12.73
C LEU A 86 -6.39 4.02 -11.94
N ALA A 87 -7.49 3.31 -12.16
CA ALA A 87 -8.75 3.51 -11.43
C ALA A 87 -8.65 3.00 -9.98
N LEU A 88 -7.76 2.04 -9.70
CA LEU A 88 -7.53 1.55 -8.34
C LEU A 88 -7.02 2.65 -7.37
N ARG A 89 -6.50 3.78 -7.88
CA ARG A 89 -6.17 4.97 -7.06
C ARG A 89 -7.36 5.57 -6.33
N PHE A 90 -8.57 5.36 -6.85
CA PHE A 90 -9.80 5.85 -6.23
C PHE A 90 -10.38 4.86 -5.21
N ASP A 91 -9.82 3.63 -5.12
CA ASP A 91 -10.16 2.71 -4.04
C ASP A 91 -9.38 3.11 -2.78
N PRO A 92 -10.05 3.50 -1.68
CA PRO A 92 -9.37 4.00 -0.51
C PRO A 92 -8.57 2.93 0.25
N GLN A 93 -8.91 1.64 0.13
CA GLN A 93 -8.16 0.56 0.77
C GLN A 93 -6.84 0.35 0.03
N ILE A 94 -6.92 0.14 -1.28
CA ILE A 94 -5.74 -0.08 -2.14
C ILE A 94 -4.84 1.15 -2.10
N ALA A 95 -5.40 2.35 -2.27
CA ALA A 95 -4.62 3.58 -2.23
C ALA A 95 -3.92 3.81 -0.89
N SER A 96 -4.55 3.43 0.24
CA SER A 96 -3.93 3.55 1.56
C SER A 96 -2.78 2.57 1.75
N VAL A 97 -2.95 1.31 1.33
CA VAL A 97 -1.88 0.31 1.43
C VAL A 97 -0.69 0.70 0.56
N MET A 98 -0.93 1.10 -0.70
CA MET A 98 0.15 1.58 -1.57
C MET A 98 0.81 2.87 -1.04
N ALA A 99 0.07 3.75 -0.36
CA ALA A 99 0.65 4.91 0.31
C ALA A 99 1.54 4.53 1.50
N GLY A 100 1.16 3.51 2.27
CA GLY A 100 1.98 2.93 3.33
C GLY A 100 3.29 2.34 2.80
N GLU A 101 3.21 1.55 1.73
CA GLU A 101 4.39 0.96 1.07
C GLU A 101 5.34 2.02 0.49
N LEU A 102 4.80 3.02 -0.21
CA LEU A 102 5.60 4.13 -0.71
C LEU A 102 6.25 4.94 0.43
N ALA A 103 5.56 5.10 1.55
CA ALA A 103 6.12 5.74 2.74
C ALA A 103 7.26 4.90 3.34
N GLY A 104 7.11 3.57 3.40
CA GLY A 104 8.17 2.65 3.79
C GLY A 104 9.42 2.78 2.92
N ASP A 105 9.24 2.73 1.60
CA ASP A 105 10.33 2.90 0.62
C ASP A 105 11.07 4.24 0.80
N ASN A 106 10.32 5.33 0.99
CA ASN A 106 10.89 6.65 1.22
C ASN A 106 11.63 6.71 2.57
N ALA A 107 11.08 6.09 3.61
CA ALA A 107 11.70 6.06 4.94
C ALA A 107 13.01 5.28 4.92
N GLU A 108 13.07 4.13 4.24
CA GLU A 108 14.29 3.35 4.04
C GLU A 108 15.36 4.18 3.33
N TYR A 109 15.02 4.78 2.19
CA TYR A 109 15.95 5.61 1.41
C TYR A 109 16.49 6.78 2.23
N LEU A 110 15.60 7.53 2.89
CA LEU A 110 16.00 8.68 3.68
C LEU A 110 16.79 8.29 4.93
N THR A 111 16.54 7.14 5.53
CA THR A 111 17.35 6.65 6.65
C THR A 111 18.80 6.45 6.21
N GLY A 112 19.02 5.91 5.00
CA GLY A 112 20.37 5.79 4.41
C GLY A 112 21.07 7.13 4.19
N VAL A 113 20.31 8.19 3.90
CA VAL A 113 20.85 9.56 3.72
C VAL A 113 21.10 10.26 5.05
N LEU A 114 20.17 10.15 6.00
CA LEU A 114 20.17 10.92 7.24
C LEU A 114 20.96 10.25 8.38
N GLY A 115 21.19 8.93 8.31
CA GLY A 115 21.75 8.14 9.41
C GLY A 115 20.79 7.99 10.60
N ARG A 116 19.53 8.40 10.45
CA ARG A 116 18.44 8.29 11.43
C ARG A 116 17.11 8.17 10.70
N ALA A 117 16.08 7.71 11.40
CA ALA A 117 14.72 7.73 10.86
C ALA A 117 14.32 9.18 10.49
N PRO A 118 13.67 9.38 9.31
CA PRO A 118 13.10 10.67 8.96
C PRO A 118 11.87 10.98 9.82
N ASP A 119 11.66 12.25 10.14
CA ASP A 119 10.39 12.70 10.71
C ASP A 119 9.29 12.82 9.62
N TYR A 120 8.05 13.09 10.02
CA TYR A 120 6.91 13.17 9.08
C TYR A 120 7.10 14.23 8.00
N ALA A 121 7.73 15.37 8.32
CA ALA A 121 7.93 16.43 7.35
C ALA A 121 9.03 16.06 6.34
N GLU A 122 10.08 15.39 6.81
CA GLU A 122 11.15 14.86 5.95
C GLU A 122 10.62 13.74 5.05
N LEU A 123 9.78 12.86 5.58
CA LEU A 123 9.12 11.81 4.82
C LEU A 123 8.16 12.38 3.76
N TYR A 124 7.42 13.42 4.12
CA TYR A 124 6.56 14.13 3.18
C TYR A 124 7.35 14.91 2.11
N ALA A 125 8.55 15.40 2.44
CA ALA A 125 9.43 15.97 1.42
C ALA A 125 9.81 14.93 0.36
N ALA A 126 10.01 13.65 0.74
CA ALA A 126 10.22 12.57 -0.23
C ALA A 126 8.98 12.25 -1.06
N HIS A 127 7.77 12.35 -0.49
CA HIS A 127 6.54 12.26 -1.28
C HIS A 127 6.47 13.35 -2.36
N PHE A 128 6.80 14.59 -2.00
CA PHE A 128 6.66 15.76 -2.88
C PHE A 128 7.80 15.90 -3.91
N PHE A 129 9.04 15.63 -3.53
CA PHE A 129 10.22 15.77 -4.40
C PHE A 129 10.71 14.46 -5.04
N GLY A 130 10.13 13.33 -4.62
CA GLY A 130 10.73 12.00 -4.82
C GLY A 130 11.88 11.75 -3.83
N ALA A 131 12.14 10.46 -3.55
CA ALA A 131 13.15 10.04 -2.57
C ALA A 131 14.53 10.68 -2.79
N GLU A 132 15.06 10.59 -4.02
CA GLU A 132 16.37 11.18 -4.35
C GLU A 132 16.40 12.71 -4.24
N GLY A 133 15.31 13.37 -4.67
CA GLY A 133 15.18 14.82 -4.58
C GLY A 133 15.18 15.28 -3.12
N ALA A 134 14.44 14.57 -2.27
CA ALA A 134 14.45 14.81 -0.83
C ALA A 134 15.80 14.50 -0.19
N GLY A 135 16.49 13.43 -0.61
CA GLY A 135 17.84 13.12 -0.13
C GLY A 135 18.84 14.25 -0.41
N ARG A 136 18.85 14.79 -1.64
CA ARG A 136 19.67 15.96 -2.00
C ARG A 136 19.27 17.21 -1.21
N PHE A 137 17.97 17.47 -1.10
CA PHE A 137 17.43 18.62 -0.37
C PHE A 137 17.79 18.58 1.11
N LEU A 138 17.62 17.43 1.78
CA LEU A 138 17.89 17.27 3.20
C LEU A 138 19.40 17.25 3.50
N SER A 139 20.22 16.70 2.59
CA SER A 139 21.68 16.84 2.68
C SER A 139 22.11 18.30 2.59
N ALA A 140 21.53 19.06 1.65
CA ALA A 140 21.79 20.50 1.54
C ALA A 140 21.34 21.26 2.78
N LEU A 141 20.15 20.95 3.31
CA LEU A 141 19.63 21.53 4.55
C LEU A 141 20.55 21.28 5.75
N ALA A 142 21.08 20.06 5.88
CA ALA A 142 22.00 19.71 6.97
C ALA A 142 23.35 20.44 6.87
N SER A 143 23.82 20.69 5.64
CA SER A 143 25.08 21.37 5.37
C SER A 143 25.00 22.89 5.54
N ASP A 144 24.06 23.53 4.84
CA ASP A 144 23.83 24.97 4.91
C ASP A 144 22.34 25.27 4.57
N PRO A 145 21.53 25.62 5.58
CA PRO A 145 20.11 25.94 5.41
C PRO A 145 19.82 27.16 4.54
N SER A 146 20.79 28.04 4.31
CA SER A 146 20.61 29.29 3.56
C SER A 146 20.72 29.13 2.04
N GLN A 147 21.19 27.97 1.57
CA GLN A 147 21.30 27.66 0.15
C GLN A 147 19.95 27.74 -0.57
N SER A 148 19.96 28.24 -1.81
CA SER A 148 18.75 28.33 -2.65
C SER A 148 18.14 26.95 -2.92
N ALA A 149 16.91 26.73 -2.47
CA ALA A 149 16.18 25.48 -2.72
C ALA A 149 15.94 25.25 -4.22
N ALA A 150 15.73 26.33 -4.97
CA ALA A 150 15.57 26.27 -6.41
C ALA A 150 16.88 25.90 -7.13
N GLY A 151 18.03 26.23 -6.55
CA GLY A 151 19.34 25.77 -7.03
C GLY A 151 19.55 24.27 -6.81
N ILE A 152 19.08 23.74 -5.67
CA ILE A 152 19.19 22.30 -5.36
C ILE A 152 18.20 21.46 -6.17
N LEU A 153 16.97 21.93 -6.35
CA LEU A 153 15.88 21.21 -7.03
C LEU A 153 15.25 22.03 -8.17
N PRO A 154 15.96 22.30 -9.27
CA PRO A 154 15.48 23.22 -10.32
C PRO A 154 14.19 22.74 -11.01
N ALA A 155 14.05 21.43 -11.26
CA ALA A 155 12.84 20.88 -11.87
C ALA A 155 11.62 21.01 -10.95
N ALA A 156 11.77 20.71 -9.66
CA ALA A 156 10.69 20.86 -8.68
C ALA A 156 10.30 22.33 -8.49
N ALA A 157 11.30 23.23 -8.50
CA ALA A 157 11.10 24.67 -8.41
C ALA A 157 10.35 25.25 -9.62
N ALA A 158 10.64 24.74 -10.82
CA ALA A 158 9.90 25.11 -12.03
C ALA A 158 8.43 24.66 -11.98
N ALA A 159 8.17 23.44 -11.52
CA ALA A 159 6.82 22.90 -11.40
C ALA A 159 6.00 23.51 -10.24
N ASN A 160 6.66 23.97 -9.18
CA ASN A 160 6.02 24.40 -7.93
C ASN A 160 6.48 25.79 -7.49
N ARG A 161 6.38 26.78 -8.38
CA ARG A 161 6.98 28.12 -8.16
C ARG A 161 6.58 28.76 -6.82
N SER A 162 5.31 28.66 -6.42
CA SER A 162 4.83 29.25 -5.15
C SER A 162 5.46 28.65 -3.88
N THR A 163 6.02 27.45 -3.97
CA THR A 163 6.72 26.80 -2.86
C THR A 163 8.18 27.24 -2.82
N PHE A 164 8.82 27.41 -3.97
CA PHE A 164 10.26 27.70 -4.09
C PHE A 164 10.61 29.18 -4.23
N TYR A 165 9.62 30.05 -4.47
CA TYR A 165 9.82 31.48 -4.65
C TYR A 165 8.80 32.30 -3.87
N ASP A 166 9.19 33.51 -3.50
CA ASP A 166 8.31 34.56 -2.99
C ASP A 166 8.68 35.93 -3.58
N ALA A 167 8.17 37.01 -2.98
CA ALA A 167 8.39 38.37 -3.45
C ALA A 167 9.87 38.79 -3.43
N ASN A 168 10.70 38.17 -2.59
CA ASN A 168 12.12 38.49 -2.44
C ASN A 168 13.02 37.61 -3.34
N GLY A 169 12.46 36.61 -4.03
CA GLY A 169 13.18 35.74 -4.95
C GLY A 169 13.08 34.27 -4.58
N ALA A 170 14.17 33.52 -4.80
CA ALA A 170 14.23 32.09 -4.49
C ALA A 170 14.35 31.88 -2.98
N ARG A 171 13.49 31.01 -2.43
CA ARG A 171 13.58 30.59 -1.03
C ARG A 171 14.78 29.69 -0.81
N SER A 172 15.34 29.77 0.38
CA SER A 172 16.34 28.86 0.89
C SER A 172 15.75 27.46 1.20
N VAL A 173 16.61 26.45 1.31
CA VAL A 173 16.20 25.11 1.73
C VAL A 173 15.57 25.12 3.14
N GLY A 174 16.09 25.96 4.04
CA GLY A 174 15.51 26.15 5.37
C GLY A 174 14.08 26.69 5.33
N GLU A 175 13.82 27.71 4.52
CA GLU A 175 12.48 28.28 4.35
C GLU A 175 11.50 27.27 3.73
N VAL A 176 11.91 26.54 2.69
CA VAL A 176 11.08 25.51 2.07
C VAL A 176 10.77 24.39 3.08
N MET A 177 11.75 23.95 3.86
CA MET A 177 11.53 22.94 4.90
C MET A 177 10.59 23.46 5.99
N GLY A 178 10.73 24.72 6.40
CA GLY A 178 9.82 25.37 7.36
C GLY A 178 8.36 25.36 6.87
N LEU A 179 8.13 25.62 5.58
CA LEU A 179 6.80 25.56 4.99
C LEU A 179 6.22 24.14 4.97
N ILE A 180 7.04 23.14 4.65
CA ILE A 180 6.65 21.73 4.68
C ILE A 180 6.28 21.31 6.11
N ARG A 181 7.13 21.62 7.09
CA ARG A 181 6.88 21.35 8.51
C ARG A 181 5.58 22.00 8.98
N ALA A 182 5.35 23.26 8.61
CA ALA A 182 4.11 23.96 8.97
C ALA A 182 2.85 23.36 8.32
N ARG A 183 2.94 22.86 7.08
CA ARG A 183 1.83 22.12 6.45
C ARG A 183 1.56 20.81 7.17
N MET A 184 2.60 20.04 7.47
CA MET A 184 2.47 18.76 8.16
C MET A 184 1.90 18.91 9.57
N ALA A 185 2.35 19.91 10.33
CA ALA A 185 1.81 20.21 11.66
C ALA A 185 0.30 20.49 11.61
N ARG A 186 -0.16 21.38 10.72
CA ARG A 186 -1.60 21.68 10.57
C ARG A 186 -2.45 20.47 10.22
N ALA A 187 -1.92 19.55 9.42
CA ALA A 187 -2.63 18.33 9.05
C ALA A 187 -2.68 17.29 10.19
N SER A 188 -1.63 17.29 11.02
CA SER A 188 -1.48 16.41 12.19
C SER A 188 -2.31 16.89 13.38
N ASP A 189 -2.43 18.21 13.60
CA ASP A 189 -3.24 18.81 14.67
C ASP A 189 -4.73 18.50 14.50
N GLY A 190 -5.22 18.43 13.26
CA GLY A 190 -6.58 17.95 12.96
C GLY A 190 -6.74 16.43 13.06
N ALA A 191 -5.64 15.67 13.20
CA ALA A 191 -5.58 14.22 13.37
C ALA A 191 -5.29 13.82 14.82
N GLY A 192 -5.50 14.75 15.76
CA GLY A 192 -5.05 14.69 17.15
C GLY A 192 -5.17 13.31 17.75
N GLY A 193 -4.05 12.85 18.33
CA GLY A 193 -3.93 11.56 19.00
C GLY A 193 -4.97 11.32 20.09
N GLU A 194 -5.64 12.36 20.60
CA GLU A 194 -6.78 12.27 21.51
C GLU A 194 -8.01 11.64 20.86
N GLU A 195 -8.33 11.93 19.60
CA GLU A 195 -9.45 11.30 18.88
C GLU A 195 -9.12 9.84 18.52
N ALA A 196 -7.86 9.55 18.22
CA ALA A 196 -7.38 8.18 18.01
C ALA A 196 -7.40 7.36 19.32
N LEU A 197 -7.00 7.97 20.45
CA LEU A 197 -7.12 7.40 21.79
C LEU A 197 -8.58 7.25 22.23
N GLN A 198 -9.44 8.22 21.96
CA GLN A 198 -10.88 8.17 22.28
C GLN A 198 -11.61 7.14 21.44
N TRP A 199 -11.24 6.98 20.16
CA TRP A 199 -11.76 5.92 19.32
C TRP A 199 -11.28 4.54 19.79
N ALA A 200 -9.98 4.39 20.11
CA ALA A 200 -9.44 3.17 20.71
C ALA A 200 -10.14 2.82 22.05
N ALA A 201 -10.39 3.81 22.90
CA ALA A 201 -11.14 3.67 24.15
C ALA A 201 -12.63 3.33 23.91
N SER A 202 -13.26 3.90 22.87
CA SER A 202 -14.66 3.59 22.49
C SER A 202 -14.85 2.17 21.94
N MET A 203 -13.77 1.53 21.48
CA MET A 203 -13.75 0.13 21.09
C MET A 203 -13.26 -0.81 22.21
N GLY A 204 -13.07 -0.30 23.44
CA GLY A 204 -12.61 -1.09 24.58
C GLY A 204 -11.15 -1.53 24.50
N VAL A 205 -10.34 -0.89 23.64
CA VAL A 205 -8.92 -1.21 23.46
C VAL A 205 -8.08 -0.32 24.37
N THR A 206 -7.70 -0.84 25.53
CA THR A 206 -6.61 -0.25 26.34
C THR A 206 -5.26 -0.62 25.70
N PRO A 207 -4.27 0.29 25.61
CA PRO A 207 -2.96 -0.05 25.07
C PRO A 207 -2.26 -1.02 26.03
N ALA A 208 -2.37 -2.31 25.72
CA ALA A 208 -1.56 -3.37 26.30
C ALA A 208 -0.40 -3.65 25.34
N LEU A 209 0.79 -3.90 25.93
CA LEU A 209 1.97 -4.41 25.23
C LEU A 209 1.57 -5.51 24.23
N ALA A 210 2.16 -5.42 23.03
CA ALA A 210 1.87 -6.25 21.89
C ALA A 210 1.89 -7.75 22.23
N THR A 211 0.73 -8.39 22.21
CA THR A 211 0.55 -9.82 21.89
C THR A 211 -0.91 -10.11 21.54
N ALA A 212 -1.27 -10.01 20.25
CA ALA A 212 -2.26 -10.87 19.58
C ALA A 212 -2.52 -10.31 18.17
N GLN A 213 -2.32 -11.15 17.15
CA GLN A 213 -2.70 -10.82 15.78
C GLN A 213 -4.22 -11.00 15.59
N PRO A 214 -4.94 -10.04 14.97
CA PRO A 214 -6.34 -10.24 14.63
C PRO A 214 -6.47 -11.11 13.38
N GLN A 215 -7.41 -12.07 13.44
CA GLN A 215 -7.77 -12.94 12.33
C GLN A 215 -8.61 -12.19 11.30
N PHE A 216 -8.16 -12.23 10.04
CA PHE A 216 -8.84 -11.68 8.89
C PHE A 216 -10.09 -12.52 8.55
N THR A 217 -11.30 -11.99 8.78
CA THR A 217 -12.50 -12.54 8.14
C THR A 217 -12.59 -11.90 6.76
N GLY A 218 -12.20 -12.65 5.73
CA GLY A 218 -12.15 -12.17 4.35
C GLY A 218 -13.47 -11.56 3.86
N GLY A 219 -13.37 -10.81 2.75
CA GLY A 219 -14.51 -10.15 2.10
C GLY A 219 -15.63 -11.11 1.65
N PRO A 220 -16.68 -10.59 0.99
CA PRO A 220 -17.91 -11.33 0.69
C PRO A 220 -17.67 -12.70 0.02
N ILE A 221 -16.73 -12.76 -0.91
CA ILE A 221 -16.35 -13.97 -1.65
C ILE A 221 -15.66 -15.00 -0.73
N ALA A 222 -14.87 -14.57 0.25
CA ALA A 222 -14.23 -15.48 1.20
C ALA A 222 -15.25 -16.09 2.18
N ARG A 223 -16.32 -15.37 2.51
CA ARG A 223 -17.43 -15.90 3.31
C ARG A 223 -18.27 -16.92 2.54
N GLU A 224 -18.53 -16.68 1.25
CA GLU A 224 -19.22 -17.64 0.39
C GLU A 224 -18.41 -18.93 0.23
N PHE A 225 -17.09 -18.81 0.08
CA PHE A 225 -16.19 -19.97 0.00
C PHE A 225 -16.13 -20.76 1.32
N GLN A 226 -16.08 -20.07 2.47
CA GLN A 226 -16.15 -20.72 3.79
C GLN A 226 -17.52 -21.37 4.05
N GLY A 227 -18.62 -20.74 3.61
CA GLY A 227 -19.97 -21.30 3.69
C GLY A 227 -20.13 -22.57 2.86
N ALA A 228 -19.56 -22.58 1.64
CA ALA A 228 -19.56 -23.76 0.77
C ALA A 228 -18.75 -24.93 1.34
N ALA A 229 -17.64 -24.65 2.04
CA ALA A 229 -16.81 -25.66 2.72
C ALA A 229 -17.48 -26.27 3.96
N MET A 230 -18.30 -25.50 4.68
CA MET A 230 -19.11 -26.02 5.79
C MET A 230 -20.28 -26.88 5.31
N ALA A 231 -20.88 -26.54 4.16
CA ALA A 231 -21.97 -27.30 3.56
C ALA A 231 -21.54 -28.67 2.97
N SER A 232 -20.26 -28.82 2.60
CA SER A 232 -19.69 -30.07 2.09
C SER A 232 -19.11 -31.00 3.18
N GLY A 233 -19.27 -30.63 4.46
CA GLY A 233 -18.91 -31.48 5.60
C GLY A 233 -17.40 -31.59 5.87
N ASN A 234 -16.57 -30.74 5.28
CA ASN A 234 -15.11 -30.80 5.47
C ASN A 234 -14.51 -29.41 5.79
N PRO A 235 -14.61 -28.94 7.06
CA PRO A 235 -13.97 -27.70 7.46
C PRO A 235 -12.44 -27.85 7.50
N LEU A 236 -11.71 -26.84 7.00
CA LEU A 236 -10.26 -26.75 7.18
C LEU A 236 -9.92 -26.56 8.68
N PRO A 237 -8.84 -27.19 9.20
CA PRO A 237 -8.49 -27.08 10.61
C PRO A 237 -8.03 -25.66 10.93
N SER A 238 -8.74 -25.02 11.85
CA SER A 238 -8.31 -23.76 12.47
C SER A 238 -7.48 -24.06 13.71
N GLY A 239 -6.24 -23.56 13.74
CA GLY A 239 -5.46 -23.40 14.96
C GLY A 239 -4.30 -24.39 15.16
N LEU A 240 -3.11 -23.83 15.37
CA LEU A 240 -1.95 -24.49 15.97
C LEU A 240 -2.30 -25.04 17.36
N MET A 241 -2.01 -26.32 17.61
CA MET A 241 -1.86 -26.89 18.96
C MET A 241 -0.36 -27.07 19.26
N PRO A 242 0.09 -26.92 20.53
CA PRO A 242 1.49 -27.10 20.91
C PRO A 242 1.85 -28.59 21.10
N SER A 243 3.14 -28.87 20.94
CA SER A 243 3.84 -30.17 20.93
C SER A 243 3.27 -31.29 21.83
N GLY A 244 3.05 -32.47 21.24
CA GLY A 244 2.90 -33.73 21.97
C GLY A 244 2.40 -34.90 21.10
N LEU A 245 3.29 -35.86 20.83
CA LEU A 245 3.09 -37.20 20.22
C LEU A 245 2.53 -37.28 18.78
N MET A 246 3.37 -37.83 17.89
CA MET A 246 2.97 -38.39 16.60
C MET A 246 2.01 -39.57 16.80
N PRO A 247 1.03 -39.73 15.90
CA PRO A 247 0.88 -40.99 15.21
C PRO A 247 0.98 -40.80 13.70
N SER A 248 1.84 -41.62 13.11
CA SER A 248 2.05 -41.83 11.69
C SER A 248 0.78 -42.23 10.94
N GLY A 249 0.52 -41.59 9.81
CA GLY A 249 -0.44 -42.06 8.80
C GLY A 249 -1.40 -40.99 8.27
N GLY A 250 -0.90 -39.95 7.58
CA GLY A 250 -1.75 -38.98 6.86
C GLY A 250 -1.56 -39.14 5.36
N ASN A 251 -2.63 -39.53 4.64
CA ASN A 251 -2.62 -39.70 3.19
C ASN A 251 -2.17 -38.41 2.48
N SER A 252 -1.44 -38.58 1.37
CA SER A 252 -0.92 -37.46 0.58
C SER A 252 -2.04 -36.62 -0.01
N MET A 253 -1.75 -35.34 -0.27
CA MET A 253 -2.67 -34.43 -0.98
C MET A 253 -3.11 -35.00 -2.35
N ALA A 254 -2.29 -35.86 -2.96
CA ALA A 254 -2.59 -36.60 -4.18
C ALA A 254 -3.69 -37.68 -4.00
N ASP A 255 -3.84 -38.25 -2.80
CA ASP A 255 -4.88 -39.24 -2.49
C ASP A 255 -6.22 -38.57 -2.22
N THR A 256 -6.17 -37.39 -1.61
CA THR A 256 -7.35 -36.54 -1.41
C THR A 256 -7.93 -36.12 -2.76
N LEU A 257 -7.09 -35.66 -3.68
CA LEU A 257 -7.52 -35.28 -5.04
C LEU A 257 -8.10 -36.46 -5.83
N ARG A 258 -7.53 -37.67 -5.69
CA ARG A 258 -8.07 -38.87 -6.35
C ARG A 258 -9.45 -39.28 -5.84
N GLN A 259 -9.72 -39.13 -4.54
CA GLN A 259 -11.02 -39.45 -3.96
C GLN A 259 -12.08 -38.37 -4.24
N THR A 260 -11.71 -37.09 -4.24
CA THR A 260 -12.66 -36.00 -4.49
C THR A 260 -13.15 -35.96 -5.93
N PHE A 261 -12.32 -36.37 -6.90
CA PHE A 261 -12.70 -36.38 -8.31
C PHE A 261 -13.29 -37.70 -8.81
N ALA A 262 -13.52 -38.68 -7.91
CA ALA A 262 -14.14 -39.99 -8.17
C ALA A 262 -14.20 -40.34 -9.66
N LEU A 263 -13.07 -40.76 -10.22
CA LEU A 263 -13.07 -41.63 -11.41
C LEU A 263 -13.62 -42.98 -10.95
N SER A 264 -14.92 -43.02 -10.66
CA SER A 264 -15.66 -44.27 -10.57
C SER A 264 -15.78 -44.81 -11.99
N GLU A 265 -15.37 -46.06 -12.14
CA GLU A 265 -15.34 -46.85 -13.37
C GLU A 265 -16.52 -46.55 -14.32
N GLY A 266 -16.21 -46.21 -15.57
CA GLY A 266 -17.13 -46.37 -16.71
C GLY A 266 -17.66 -45.10 -17.40
N GLY A 267 -17.43 -43.88 -16.90
CA GLY A 267 -17.96 -42.66 -17.52
C GLY A 267 -16.92 -41.84 -18.28
N SER A 268 -17.00 -41.75 -19.62
CA SER A 268 -16.14 -40.83 -20.40
C SER A 268 -16.45 -39.37 -20.08
N ALA A 269 -15.45 -38.62 -19.60
CA ALA A 269 -15.54 -37.18 -19.40
C ALA A 269 -16.00 -36.43 -20.67
N PRO A 270 -16.84 -35.37 -20.54
CA PRO A 270 -17.30 -34.55 -21.66
C PRO A 270 -16.15 -33.96 -22.48
N ALA A 271 -16.35 -33.79 -23.79
CA ALA A 271 -15.30 -33.36 -24.72
C ALA A 271 -14.64 -32.02 -24.35
N HIS A 272 -15.40 -31.08 -23.78
CA HIS A 272 -14.87 -29.78 -23.34
C HIS A 272 -13.91 -29.91 -22.13
N VAL A 273 -14.12 -30.91 -21.26
CA VAL A 273 -13.25 -31.19 -20.13
C VAL A 273 -11.92 -31.79 -20.60
N LYS A 274 -11.98 -32.72 -21.57
CA LYS A 274 -10.77 -33.28 -22.20
C LYS A 274 -9.96 -32.21 -22.93
N GLN A 275 -10.63 -31.25 -23.56
CA GLN A 275 -9.98 -30.14 -24.26
C GLN A 275 -9.34 -29.14 -23.29
N ALA A 276 -9.98 -28.88 -22.14
CA ALA A 276 -9.40 -28.06 -21.08
C ALA A 276 -8.18 -28.74 -20.45
N TYR A 277 -8.26 -30.05 -20.20
CA TYR A 277 -7.14 -30.81 -19.64
C TYR A 277 -5.96 -30.92 -20.60
N GLY A 278 -6.22 -31.11 -21.90
CA GLY A 278 -5.17 -31.13 -22.93
C GLY A 278 -4.43 -29.80 -23.06
N ARG A 279 -5.10 -28.66 -22.79
CA ARG A 279 -4.46 -27.34 -22.79
C ARG A 279 -3.61 -27.08 -21.55
N LEU A 280 -4.01 -27.63 -20.40
CA LEU A 280 -3.26 -27.50 -19.15
C LEU A 280 -2.02 -28.39 -19.13
N SER A 281 -2.15 -29.64 -19.59
CA SER A 281 -1.02 -30.57 -19.70
C SER A 281 0.05 -30.10 -20.70
N ALA A 282 -0.33 -29.39 -21.76
CA ALA A 282 0.61 -28.77 -22.70
C ALA A 282 1.41 -27.60 -22.08
N LEU A 283 1.00 -27.10 -20.92
CA LEU A 283 1.68 -26.06 -20.13
C LEU A 283 2.50 -26.64 -18.97
N GLY A 284 2.61 -27.97 -18.86
CA GLY A 284 3.37 -28.63 -17.80
C GLY A 284 2.73 -28.56 -16.40
N LEU A 285 1.41 -28.33 -16.35
CA LEU A 285 0.58 -28.33 -15.14
C LEU A 285 -0.30 -29.58 -15.08
#